data_AF-A0A151S3K9-F1
#
_entry.id   AF-A0A151S3K9-F1
#
_cell.length_a   1.000
_cell.length_b   1.000
_cell.length_c   1.000
_cell.angle_alpha   90.00
_cell.angle_beta   90.00
_cell.angle_gamma   90.00
#
_symmetry.space_group_name_H-M   'P 1'
#
loop_
_entity.id
_entity.type
_entity.pdbx_description
1 polymer ?
#
loop_
_entity_poly.entity_id
_entity_poly.type
_entity_poly.pdbx_seq_one_letter_code
_entity_poly.pdbx_strand_id
1 'polypeptide(L)'
;MVQYNFKKITVVPNGKDFVDIILSRTQRQTPTVVHKGYAISRLRQFYMRKVKYTQQNFYDKLSTIIDDFPRLDDIHPFYGDLLHVLYNKDHYKLALGQINTARNLIGKIAKDYVKLLKYGDSLYRCKCLKVAALGRMCTVIKRIGPSLAYLEQVRQHMARLPSIDPNTRTVLICGYPNVGKSSFINKITRADVDVQPYAFTTKSLFVGHTDYKYLRYQVIDTPGILDRPFEDRNIIEMCSITALAHLRAAILFFLDISGSCGYTIAQQAALFHSIKSLFLNKPLIIVCNKTDLQPLEGISEEDKKLLNQRVEIKMKSKKINDCLNRFHVAEKRKTEKDLENENGGAGVYSMNLRKNYILASDEWKEDILPEILDGHNVYDFIDPDILHRVEESVSRPPHEVVPGEGFKDSAQKIKAIKLAKKSVKKRNKDARRGESDRVIPNLKPKHLFSGKRSSGKTDRR
;
A
#
# COMPACT_ATOMS: atom_id res chain seq x y z
N MET A 1 3.98 11.24 -10.38
CA MET A 1 2.71 11.90 -10.75
C MET A 1 1.67 11.60 -9.68
N VAL A 2 0.73 12.51 -9.41
CA VAL A 2 -0.31 12.31 -8.40
C VAL A 2 -1.50 11.60 -9.06
N GLN A 3 -1.52 10.27 -8.98
CA GLN A 3 -2.66 9.48 -9.43
C GLN A 3 -3.77 9.54 -8.36
N TYR A 4 -4.81 10.33 -8.62
CA TYR A 4 -5.93 10.51 -7.70
C TYR A 4 -6.70 9.18 -7.53
N ASN A 5 -6.60 8.59 -6.34
CA ASN A 5 -7.19 7.28 -6.03
C ASN A 5 -8.31 7.41 -4.98
N PHE A 6 -9.50 7.77 -5.45
CA PHE A 6 -10.69 7.96 -4.62
C PHE A 6 -11.20 6.67 -3.94
N LYS A 7 -10.69 5.49 -4.31
CA LYS A 7 -11.03 4.21 -3.65
C LYS A 7 -10.40 4.08 -2.26
N LYS A 8 -9.47 4.96 -1.87
CA LYS A 8 -8.83 4.97 -0.55
C LYS A 8 -9.67 5.66 0.55
N ILE A 9 -10.69 6.44 0.20
CA ILE A 9 -11.49 7.23 1.15
C ILE A 9 -12.23 6.29 2.11
N THR A 10 -12.06 6.47 3.42
CA THR A 10 -12.68 5.64 4.45
C THR A 10 -14.22 5.77 4.46
N VAL A 11 -14.90 4.67 4.82
CA VAL A 11 -16.37 4.61 4.85
C VAL A 11 -16.91 5.58 5.91
N VAL A 12 -17.87 6.42 5.53
CA VAL A 12 -18.50 7.42 6.40
C VAL A 12 -19.75 6.79 7.03
N PRO A 13 -19.74 6.44 8.33
CA PRO A 13 -20.92 5.85 8.97
C PRO A 13 -21.99 6.90 9.23
N ASN A 14 -23.26 6.49 9.17
CA ASN A 14 -24.41 7.33 9.50
C ASN A 14 -24.31 7.83 10.96
N GLY A 15 -24.91 8.98 11.28
CA GLY A 15 -24.77 9.66 12.57
C GLY A 15 -25.22 8.85 13.79
N LYS A 16 -26.08 7.83 13.62
CA LYS A 16 -26.39 6.84 14.66
C LYS A 16 -25.22 5.89 14.87
N ASP A 17 -24.82 5.16 13.84
CA ASP A 17 -23.79 4.13 13.89
C ASP A 17 -22.42 4.72 14.29
N PHE A 18 -22.14 5.97 13.88
CA PHE A 18 -21.00 6.75 14.34
C PHE A 18 -20.99 6.85 15.88
N VAL A 19 -22.10 7.27 16.49
CA VAL A 19 -22.23 7.37 17.95
C VAL A 19 -22.06 6.00 18.62
N ASP A 20 -22.73 4.97 18.09
CA ASP A 20 -22.72 3.64 18.70
C ASP A 20 -21.33 2.98 18.63
N ILE A 21 -20.59 3.15 17.53
CA ILE A 21 -19.17 2.72 17.39
C ILE A 21 -18.29 3.42 18.44
N ILE A 22 -18.42 4.75 18.60
CA ILE A 22 -17.57 5.55 19.51
C ILE A 22 -17.87 5.24 20.98
N LEU A 23 -19.14 5.08 21.34
CA LEU A 23 -19.56 4.68 22.69
C LEU A 23 -19.13 3.24 23.00
N SER A 24 -19.31 2.30 22.06
CA SER A 24 -18.84 0.92 22.17
C SER A 24 -17.32 0.84 22.37
N ARG A 25 -16.53 1.61 21.60
CA ARG A 25 -15.08 1.68 21.78
C ARG A 25 -14.69 2.30 23.13
N THR A 26 -15.38 3.37 23.54
CA THR A 26 -15.20 4.00 24.86
C THR A 26 -15.45 3.00 26.00
N GLN A 27 -16.51 2.18 25.91
CA GLN A 27 -16.84 1.19 26.93
C GLN A 27 -15.82 0.04 26.99
N ARG A 28 -15.34 -0.43 25.82
CA ARG A 28 -14.38 -1.54 25.74
C ARG A 28 -12.93 -1.16 26.08
N GLN A 29 -12.45 0.04 25.69
CA GLN A 29 -11.04 0.43 25.86
C GLN A 29 -10.76 1.33 27.08
N THR A 30 -11.75 1.59 27.95
CA THR A 30 -11.52 2.34 29.20
C THR A 30 -12.14 1.62 30.39
N PRO A 31 -11.46 1.56 31.56
CA PRO A 31 -11.92 0.77 32.71
C PRO A 31 -13.35 1.14 33.11
N THR A 32 -14.13 0.15 33.54
CA THR A 32 -15.59 0.28 33.75
C THR A 32 -16.00 0.38 35.21
N VAL A 33 -15.31 -0.33 36.10
CA VAL A 33 -15.65 -0.47 37.53
C VAL A 33 -15.11 0.70 38.36
N VAL A 34 -15.96 1.24 39.24
CA VAL A 34 -15.61 2.22 40.30
C VAL A 34 -16.47 1.98 41.54
N HIS A 35 -15.88 2.15 42.73
CA HIS A 35 -16.56 1.98 44.01
C HIS A 35 -16.68 3.33 44.76
N LYS A 36 -17.70 3.48 45.60
CA LYS A 36 -17.97 4.73 46.35
C LYS A 36 -16.81 5.16 47.26
N GLY A 37 -16.09 4.21 47.86
CA GLY A 37 -14.98 4.47 48.78
C GLY A 37 -13.63 4.81 48.12
N TYR A 38 -13.57 5.02 46.80
CA TYR A 38 -12.34 5.46 46.15
C TYR A 38 -12.09 6.95 46.37
N ALA A 39 -10.84 7.32 46.70
CA ALA A 39 -10.41 8.71 46.86
C ALA A 39 -10.82 9.59 45.66
N ILE A 40 -11.31 10.81 45.94
CA ILE A 40 -11.96 11.67 44.94
C ILE A 40 -11.07 11.99 43.73
N SER A 41 -9.75 12.05 43.91
CA SER A 41 -8.78 12.20 42.81
C SER A 41 -8.90 11.07 41.78
N ARG A 42 -8.97 9.81 42.23
CA ARG A 42 -9.14 8.63 41.36
C ARG A 42 -10.48 8.66 40.62
N LEU A 43 -11.56 9.11 41.28
CA LEU A 43 -12.88 9.26 40.66
C LEU A 43 -12.88 10.37 39.59
N ARG A 44 -12.31 11.55 39.88
CA ARG A 44 -12.14 12.65 38.92
C ARG A 44 -11.34 12.18 37.70
N GLN A 45 -10.18 11.57 37.92
CA GLN A 45 -9.33 11.02 36.85
C GLN A 45 -10.06 9.98 36.00
N PHE A 46 -10.83 9.07 36.60
CA PHE A 46 -11.60 8.04 35.88
C PHE A 46 -12.61 8.65 34.90
N TYR A 47 -13.42 9.61 35.35
CA TYR A 47 -14.41 10.26 34.49
C TYR A 47 -13.78 11.22 33.47
N MET A 48 -12.71 11.94 33.84
CA MET A 48 -11.92 12.73 32.90
C MET A 48 -11.31 11.86 31.78
N ARG A 49 -10.77 10.68 32.12
CA ARG A 49 -10.22 9.74 31.12
C ARG A 49 -11.29 9.30 30.13
N LYS A 50 -12.52 8.99 30.59
CA LYS A 50 -13.64 8.67 29.69
C LYS A 50 -14.00 9.84 28.76
N VAL A 51 -14.20 11.05 29.29
CA VAL A 51 -14.57 12.23 28.47
C VAL A 51 -13.48 12.57 27.45
N LYS A 52 -12.19 12.57 27.86
CA LYS A 52 -11.06 12.79 26.94
C LYS A 52 -10.96 11.70 25.87
N TYR A 53 -11.05 10.43 26.27
CA TYR A 53 -10.93 9.30 25.34
C TYR A 53 -12.03 9.31 24.27
N THR A 54 -13.27 9.62 24.63
CA THR A 54 -14.37 9.78 23.67
C THR A 54 -14.15 10.97 22.74
N GLN A 55 -13.72 12.13 23.26
CA GLN A 55 -13.40 13.28 22.42
C GLN A 55 -12.24 12.99 21.45
N GLN A 56 -11.21 12.26 21.88
CA GLN A 56 -10.12 11.89 20.99
C GLN A 56 -10.65 11.04 19.84
N ASN A 57 -11.41 9.98 20.12
CA ASN A 57 -11.98 9.12 19.08
C ASN A 57 -12.95 9.85 18.14
N PHE A 58 -13.70 10.84 18.63
CA PHE A 58 -14.48 11.74 17.75
C PHE A 58 -13.57 12.62 16.89
N TYR A 59 -12.53 13.22 17.47
CA TYR A 59 -11.57 14.06 16.75
C TYR A 59 -10.83 13.27 15.66
N ASP A 60 -10.33 12.08 15.99
CA ASP A 60 -9.60 11.20 15.07
C ASP A 60 -10.49 10.87 13.85
N LYS A 61 -11.67 10.28 14.09
CA LYS A 61 -12.59 9.89 13.00
C LYS A 61 -13.04 11.08 12.15
N LEU A 62 -13.40 12.21 12.77
CA LEU A 62 -13.84 13.38 12.01
C LEU A 62 -12.68 14.03 11.22
N SER A 63 -11.43 13.90 11.70
CA SER A 63 -10.25 14.34 10.95
C SER A 63 -9.97 13.42 9.77
N THR A 64 -9.94 12.09 9.97
CA THR A 64 -9.81 11.13 8.85
C THR A 64 -10.81 11.41 7.73
N ILE A 65 -12.07 11.71 8.06
CA ILE A 65 -13.07 12.09 7.05
C ILE A 65 -12.68 13.42 6.35
N ILE A 66 -12.30 14.46 7.08
CA ILE A 66 -11.89 15.76 6.48
C ILE A 66 -10.64 15.62 5.59
N ASP A 67 -9.70 14.76 5.98
CA ASP A 67 -8.37 14.65 5.38
C ASP A 67 -8.32 13.61 4.23
N ASP A 68 -9.19 12.59 4.22
CA ASP A 68 -9.36 11.66 3.10
C ASP A 68 -10.07 12.30 1.89
N PHE A 69 -11.02 13.21 2.12
CA PHE A 69 -11.82 13.82 1.05
C PHE A 69 -11.02 14.88 0.27
N PRO A 70 -11.00 14.84 -1.08
CA PRO A 70 -10.22 15.78 -1.87
C PRO A 70 -10.75 17.21 -1.77
N ARG A 71 -9.85 18.16 -1.46
CA ARG A 71 -10.15 19.59 -1.46
C ARG A 71 -10.25 20.09 -2.90
N LEU A 72 -11.45 20.53 -3.30
CA LEU A 72 -11.76 20.86 -4.70
C LEU A 72 -10.96 22.03 -5.31
N ASP A 73 -10.24 22.80 -4.49
CA ASP A 73 -9.39 23.90 -4.93
C ASP A 73 -7.89 23.54 -4.97
N ASP A 74 -7.48 22.45 -4.29
CA ASP A 74 -6.07 21.97 -4.21
C ASP A 74 -5.77 20.85 -5.23
N ILE A 75 -6.79 20.33 -5.93
CA ILE A 75 -6.68 19.26 -6.93
C ILE A 75 -6.56 19.80 -8.36
N HIS A 76 -6.07 18.96 -9.28
CA HIS A 76 -5.94 19.31 -10.70
C HIS A 76 -7.27 19.81 -11.30
N PRO A 77 -7.30 20.92 -12.08
CA PRO A 77 -8.54 21.54 -12.59
C PRO A 77 -9.56 20.60 -13.22
N PHE A 78 -9.10 19.64 -14.06
CA PHE A 78 -9.95 18.55 -14.59
C PHE A 78 -10.83 17.88 -13.51
N TYR A 79 -10.25 17.51 -12.37
CA TYR A 79 -10.98 16.89 -11.27
C TYR A 79 -11.73 17.91 -10.41
N GLY A 80 -11.22 19.15 -10.27
CA GLY A 80 -11.96 20.24 -9.62
C GLY A 80 -13.32 20.49 -10.28
N ASP A 81 -13.31 20.65 -11.61
CA ASP A 81 -14.51 20.92 -12.40
C ASP A 81 -15.39 19.67 -12.59
N LEU A 82 -14.81 18.48 -12.75
CA LEU A 82 -15.59 17.23 -12.82
C LEU A 82 -16.37 16.99 -11.52
N LEU A 83 -15.75 17.21 -10.37
CA LEU A 83 -16.41 17.08 -9.07
C LEU A 83 -17.40 18.22 -8.79
N HIS A 84 -17.16 19.43 -9.33
CA HIS A 84 -18.12 20.53 -9.33
C HIS A 84 -19.41 20.15 -10.08
N VAL A 85 -19.28 19.67 -11.32
CA VAL A 85 -20.39 19.21 -12.18
C VAL A 85 -21.15 18.03 -11.57
N LEU A 86 -20.45 17.07 -10.95
CA LEU A 86 -21.07 15.85 -10.40
C LEU A 86 -21.76 16.03 -9.03
N TYR A 87 -21.26 16.92 -8.16
CA TYR A 87 -21.65 16.94 -6.75
C TYR A 87 -22.13 18.30 -6.19
N ASN A 88 -22.05 19.37 -7.00
CA ASN A 88 -22.15 20.77 -6.59
C ASN A 88 -21.05 21.19 -5.59
N LYS A 89 -20.20 22.12 -6.02
CA LYS A 89 -19.00 22.56 -5.28
C LYS A 89 -19.33 23.17 -3.91
N ASP A 90 -20.44 23.90 -3.81
CA ASP A 90 -20.84 24.59 -2.58
C ASP A 90 -21.48 23.64 -1.58
N HIS A 91 -22.37 22.74 -2.02
CA HIS A 91 -22.95 21.73 -1.13
C HIS A 91 -21.88 20.78 -0.56
N TYR A 92 -20.90 20.39 -1.39
CA TYR A 92 -19.74 19.62 -0.96
C TYR A 92 -18.90 20.34 0.10
N LYS A 93 -18.55 21.62 -0.15
CA LYS A 93 -17.80 22.45 0.81
C LYS A 93 -18.58 22.68 2.11
N LEU A 94 -19.88 22.90 2.04
CA LEU A 94 -20.75 23.07 3.22
C LEU A 94 -20.80 21.81 4.08
N ALA A 95 -20.90 20.62 3.49
CA ALA A 95 -20.90 19.35 4.23
C ALA A 95 -19.58 19.13 5.01
N LEU A 96 -18.43 19.34 4.36
CA LEU A 96 -17.11 19.25 5.03
C LEU A 96 -16.91 20.36 6.07
N GLY A 97 -17.39 21.58 5.80
CA GLY A 97 -17.37 22.70 6.74
C GLY A 97 -18.19 22.44 8.02
N GLN A 98 -19.35 21.78 7.88
CA GLN A 98 -20.17 21.34 9.01
C GLN A 98 -19.48 20.27 9.86
N ILE A 99 -18.76 19.31 9.23
CA ILE A 99 -17.95 18.30 9.94
C ILE A 99 -16.79 18.95 10.70
N ASN A 100 -16.05 19.88 10.08
CA ASN A 100 -14.98 20.62 10.76
C ASN A 100 -15.52 21.45 11.94
N THR A 101 -16.68 22.08 11.76
CA THR A 101 -17.37 22.82 12.84
C THR A 101 -17.80 21.90 13.98
N ALA A 102 -18.31 20.69 13.68
CA ALA A 102 -18.65 19.68 14.67
C ALA A 102 -17.41 19.16 15.44
N ARG A 103 -16.30 18.88 14.74
CA ARG A 103 -15.00 18.51 15.34
C ARG A 103 -14.56 19.55 16.36
N ASN A 104 -14.58 20.82 15.99
CA ASN A 104 -14.19 21.94 16.85
C ASN A 104 -15.15 22.14 18.03
N LEU A 105 -16.46 21.96 17.82
CA LEU A 105 -17.47 22.05 18.89
C LEU A 105 -17.33 20.92 19.92
N ILE A 106 -17.08 19.68 19.49
CA ILE A 106 -16.81 18.54 20.39
C ILE A 106 -15.54 18.78 21.22
N GLY A 107 -14.49 19.35 20.61
CA GLY A 107 -13.28 19.77 21.32
C GLY A 107 -13.55 20.81 22.42
N LYS A 108 -14.35 21.84 22.13
CA LYS A 108 -14.79 22.85 23.13
C LYS A 108 -15.57 22.19 24.28
N ILE A 109 -16.60 21.39 23.96
CA ILE A 109 -17.42 20.67 24.95
C ILE A 109 -16.54 19.82 25.88
N ALA A 110 -15.60 19.04 25.32
CA ALA A 110 -14.70 18.21 26.14
C ALA A 110 -13.82 19.05 27.07
N LYS A 111 -13.23 20.13 26.56
CA LYS A 111 -12.35 21.03 27.33
C LYS A 111 -13.09 21.61 28.53
N ASP A 112 -14.35 22.00 28.37
CA ASP A 112 -15.13 22.61 29.45
C ASP A 112 -15.68 21.59 30.46
N TYR A 113 -16.16 20.42 30.02
CA TYR A 113 -16.54 19.36 30.97
C TYR A 113 -15.33 18.79 31.74
N VAL A 114 -14.13 18.78 31.15
CA VAL A 114 -12.90 18.42 31.86
C VAL A 114 -12.49 19.48 32.89
N LYS A 115 -12.77 20.78 32.66
CA LYS A 115 -12.64 21.82 33.71
C LYS A 115 -13.63 21.54 34.85
N LEU A 116 -14.92 21.36 34.54
CA LEU A 116 -15.98 21.14 35.55
C LEU A 116 -15.71 19.90 36.41
N LEU A 117 -15.21 18.81 35.81
CA LEU A 117 -14.82 17.60 36.53
C LEU A 117 -13.68 17.81 37.55
N LYS A 118 -12.89 18.88 37.47
CA LYS A 118 -11.89 19.19 38.51
C LYS A 118 -12.53 19.49 39.87
N TYR A 119 -13.74 20.06 39.85
CA TYR A 119 -14.48 20.50 41.04
C TYR A 119 -15.58 19.50 41.44
N GLY A 120 -15.59 18.29 40.88
CA GLY A 120 -16.54 17.25 41.28
C GLY A 120 -16.31 16.78 42.72
N ASP A 121 -17.30 16.97 43.59
CA ASP A 121 -17.31 16.55 45.00
C ASP A 121 -17.47 15.04 45.19
N SER A 122 -18.31 14.42 44.37
CA SER A 122 -18.92 13.10 44.62
C SER A 122 -18.93 12.22 43.39
N LEU A 123 -19.06 10.90 43.61
CA LEU A 123 -19.26 9.92 42.53
C LEU A 123 -20.48 10.27 41.67
N TYR A 124 -21.56 10.75 42.28
CA TYR A 124 -22.79 11.12 41.59
C TYR A 124 -22.59 12.34 40.69
N ARG A 125 -22.07 13.46 41.21
CA ARG A 125 -21.82 14.68 40.43
C ARG A 125 -20.86 14.42 39.27
N CYS A 126 -19.81 13.61 39.49
CA CYS A 126 -18.90 13.21 38.41
C CYS A 126 -19.55 12.29 37.36
N LYS A 127 -20.40 11.33 37.77
CA LYS A 127 -21.19 10.48 36.85
C LYS A 127 -22.11 11.33 35.98
N CYS A 128 -22.82 12.30 36.57
CA CYS A 128 -23.75 13.18 35.87
C CYS A 128 -23.02 14.12 34.89
N LEU A 129 -21.91 14.74 35.30
CA LEU A 129 -21.05 15.51 34.40
C LEU A 129 -20.56 14.68 33.21
N LYS A 130 -20.15 13.42 33.44
CA LYS A 130 -19.76 12.50 32.36
C LYS A 130 -20.93 12.16 31.44
N VAL A 131 -22.15 11.97 31.95
CA VAL A 131 -23.33 11.69 31.11
C VAL A 131 -23.67 12.91 30.25
N ALA A 132 -23.71 14.11 30.83
CA ALA A 132 -23.99 15.35 30.11
C ALA A 132 -22.93 15.67 29.03
N ALA A 133 -21.64 15.45 29.33
CA ALA A 133 -20.55 15.62 28.37
C ALA A 133 -20.73 14.72 27.14
N LEU A 134 -20.89 13.40 27.36
CA LEU A 134 -21.04 12.42 26.28
C LEU A 134 -22.34 12.65 25.51
N GLY A 135 -23.44 12.95 26.20
CA GLY A 135 -24.73 13.27 25.59
C GLY A 135 -24.63 14.45 24.62
N ARG A 136 -24.04 15.58 25.06
CA ARG A 136 -23.84 16.76 24.19
C ARG A 136 -22.96 16.46 22.98
N MET A 137 -21.89 15.66 23.12
CA MET A 137 -21.07 15.23 21.97
C MET A 137 -21.90 14.40 20.97
N CYS A 138 -22.72 13.47 21.45
CA CYS A 138 -23.58 12.65 20.60
C CYS A 138 -24.67 13.48 19.90
N THR A 139 -25.24 14.50 20.57
CA THR A 139 -26.19 15.43 19.95
C THR A 139 -25.56 16.22 18.80
N VAL A 140 -24.29 16.65 18.94
CA VAL A 140 -23.56 17.33 17.84
C VAL A 140 -23.40 16.41 16.62
N ILE A 141 -23.06 15.13 16.82
CA ILE A 141 -22.98 14.15 15.72
C ILE A 141 -24.35 13.88 15.09
N LYS A 142 -25.41 13.69 15.89
CA LYS A 142 -26.76 13.48 15.36
C LYS A 142 -27.24 14.65 14.50
N ARG A 143 -26.84 15.89 14.84
CA ARG A 143 -27.18 17.10 14.05
C ARG A 143 -26.52 17.15 12.66
N ILE A 144 -25.35 16.51 12.47
CA ILE A 144 -24.66 16.41 11.16
C ILE A 144 -24.99 15.11 10.41
N GLY A 145 -26.01 14.36 10.84
CA GLY A 145 -26.46 13.12 10.18
C GLY A 145 -26.70 13.25 8.67
N PRO A 146 -27.44 14.27 8.19
CA PRO A 146 -27.67 14.47 6.75
C PRO A 146 -26.36 14.68 5.97
N SER A 147 -25.44 15.47 6.51
CA SER A 147 -24.13 15.78 5.90
C SER A 147 -23.24 14.55 5.79
N LEU A 148 -23.26 13.68 6.81
CA LEU A 148 -22.57 12.38 6.78
C LEU A 148 -23.18 11.43 5.74
N ALA A 149 -24.51 11.37 5.64
CA ALA A 149 -25.21 10.53 4.68
C ALA A 149 -24.93 10.96 3.22
N TYR A 150 -24.97 12.27 2.94
CA TYR A 150 -24.58 12.83 1.65
C TYR A 150 -23.12 12.51 1.30
N LEU A 151 -22.18 12.68 2.23
CA LEU A 151 -20.77 12.38 1.97
C LEU A 151 -20.51 10.88 1.73
N GLU A 152 -21.24 9.98 2.38
CA GLU A 152 -21.17 8.54 2.05
C GLU A 152 -21.68 8.25 0.63
N GLN A 153 -22.76 8.90 0.17
CA GLN A 153 -23.21 8.79 -1.23
C GLN A 153 -22.16 9.32 -2.21
N VAL A 154 -21.59 10.50 -1.93
CA VAL A 154 -20.50 11.09 -2.73
C VAL A 154 -19.32 10.12 -2.78
N ARG A 155 -18.89 9.55 -1.65
CA ARG A 155 -17.80 8.56 -1.57
C ARG A 155 -18.08 7.31 -2.41
N GLN A 156 -19.27 6.73 -2.31
CA GLN A 156 -19.64 5.54 -3.07
C GLN A 156 -19.65 5.78 -4.58
N HIS A 157 -20.08 6.97 -5.02
CA HIS A 157 -20.02 7.35 -6.43
C HIS A 157 -18.57 7.67 -6.87
N MET A 158 -17.81 8.40 -6.06
CA MET A 158 -16.45 8.83 -6.36
C MET A 158 -15.48 7.63 -6.45
N ALA A 159 -15.70 6.58 -5.64
CA ALA A 159 -14.96 5.32 -5.71
C ALA A 159 -15.22 4.50 -6.99
N ARG A 160 -16.28 4.82 -7.76
CA ARG A 160 -16.57 4.21 -9.08
C ARG A 160 -15.96 5.00 -10.24
N LEU A 161 -15.53 6.25 -10.03
CA LEU A 161 -14.91 7.06 -11.08
C LEU A 161 -13.59 6.43 -11.56
N PRO A 162 -13.28 6.47 -12.87
CA PRO A 162 -12.02 5.97 -13.39
C PRO A 162 -10.85 6.88 -13.00
N SER A 163 -9.68 6.28 -12.77
CA SER A 163 -8.43 7.02 -12.57
C SER A 163 -7.87 7.46 -13.93
N ILE A 164 -7.91 8.76 -14.19
CA ILE A 164 -7.36 9.43 -15.37
C ILE A 164 -6.17 10.26 -14.89
N ASP A 165 -4.99 10.11 -15.50
CA ASP A 165 -3.91 11.07 -15.27
C ASP A 165 -3.93 12.12 -16.39
N PRO A 166 -4.34 13.38 -16.10
CA PRO A 166 -4.53 14.42 -17.11
C PRO A 166 -3.23 14.84 -17.83
N ASN A 167 -2.07 14.46 -17.29
CA ASN A 167 -0.75 14.77 -17.87
C ASN A 167 -0.22 13.67 -18.79
N THR A 168 -0.88 12.50 -18.84
CA THR A 168 -0.42 11.36 -19.65
C THR A 168 -0.93 11.40 -21.09
N ARG A 169 -0.37 10.52 -21.93
CA ARG A 169 -0.68 10.42 -23.37
C ARG A 169 -2.12 9.98 -23.57
N THR A 170 -2.98 10.96 -23.78
CA THR A 170 -4.44 10.77 -23.86
C THR A 170 -4.91 10.74 -25.31
N VAL A 171 -5.80 9.81 -25.62
CA VAL A 171 -6.56 9.75 -26.87
C VAL A 171 -8.04 9.90 -26.49
N LEU A 172 -8.67 10.99 -26.90
CA LEU A 172 -10.06 11.30 -26.56
C LEU A 172 -10.94 11.07 -27.79
N ILE A 173 -12.00 10.29 -27.62
CA ILE A 173 -12.88 9.87 -28.72
C ILE A 173 -14.21 10.63 -28.59
N CYS A 174 -14.53 11.41 -29.62
CA CYS A 174 -15.67 12.33 -29.65
C CYS A 174 -16.53 12.10 -30.91
N GLY A 175 -17.76 12.62 -30.90
CA GLY A 175 -18.74 12.45 -31.99
C GLY A 175 -20.13 12.08 -31.46
N TYR A 176 -21.12 12.05 -32.35
CA TYR A 176 -22.53 11.80 -32.02
C TYR A 176 -22.76 10.46 -31.28
N PRO A 177 -23.92 10.25 -30.63
CA PRO A 177 -24.38 8.92 -30.25
C PRO A 177 -24.40 7.96 -31.45
N ASN A 178 -24.33 6.64 -31.20
CA ASN A 178 -24.49 5.58 -32.21
C ASN A 178 -23.51 5.55 -33.42
N VAL A 179 -22.54 6.46 -33.51
CA VAL A 179 -21.47 6.44 -34.56
C VAL A 179 -20.39 5.36 -34.34
N GLY A 180 -20.50 4.54 -33.29
CA GLY A 180 -19.61 3.39 -33.03
C GLY A 180 -18.37 3.64 -32.15
N LYS A 181 -18.26 4.79 -31.48
CA LYS A 181 -17.12 5.17 -30.59
C LYS A 181 -16.68 4.06 -29.63
N SER A 182 -17.62 3.52 -28.85
CA SER A 182 -17.34 2.50 -27.82
C SER A 182 -16.93 1.15 -28.44
N SER A 183 -17.46 0.79 -29.63
CA SER A 183 -17.02 -0.40 -30.38
C SER A 183 -15.56 -0.29 -30.85
N PHE A 184 -15.10 0.91 -31.21
CA PHE A 184 -13.68 1.15 -31.50
C PHE A 184 -12.81 1.00 -30.25
N ILE A 185 -13.29 1.40 -29.06
CA ILE A 185 -12.57 1.25 -27.79
C ILE A 185 -12.38 -0.23 -27.43
N ASN A 186 -13.41 -1.06 -27.56
CA ASN A 186 -13.32 -2.51 -27.32
C ASN A 186 -12.43 -3.23 -28.35
N LYS A 187 -12.15 -2.62 -29.52
CA LYS A 187 -11.22 -3.13 -30.54
C LYS A 187 -9.76 -2.70 -30.30
N ILE A 188 -9.52 -1.48 -29.79
CA ILE A 188 -8.17 -0.91 -29.61
C ILE A 188 -7.61 -1.06 -28.18
N THR A 189 -8.46 -1.39 -27.21
CA THR A 189 -8.11 -1.60 -25.80
C THR A 189 -8.72 -2.90 -25.29
N ARG A 190 -8.27 -3.40 -24.13
CA ARG A 190 -8.93 -4.50 -23.41
C ARG A 190 -10.04 -4.00 -22.46
N ALA A 191 -10.62 -2.83 -22.73
CA ALA A 191 -11.80 -2.37 -22.00
C ALA A 191 -13.06 -3.04 -22.57
N ASP A 192 -13.93 -3.47 -21.68
CA ASP A 192 -15.24 -4.01 -22.02
C ASP A 192 -16.29 -2.94 -21.73
N VAL A 193 -16.70 -2.20 -22.78
CA VAL A 193 -17.71 -1.14 -22.71
C VAL A 193 -18.99 -1.64 -23.36
N ASP A 194 -20.11 -1.62 -22.64
CA ASP A 194 -21.41 -2.06 -23.14
C ASP A 194 -21.83 -1.31 -24.41
N VAL A 195 -21.87 -2.00 -25.55
CA VAL A 195 -22.36 -1.46 -26.82
C VAL A 195 -23.83 -1.85 -27.00
N GLN A 196 -24.73 -0.89 -26.84
CA GLN A 196 -26.17 -1.06 -27.05
C GLN A 196 -26.67 -0.02 -28.09
N PRO A 197 -27.74 -0.31 -28.86
CA PRO A 197 -28.08 0.45 -30.06
C PRO A 197 -28.82 1.79 -29.81
N TYR A 198 -29.08 2.16 -28.56
CA TYR A 198 -29.73 3.43 -28.21
C TYR A 198 -28.73 4.49 -27.74
N ALA A 199 -29.10 5.76 -27.92
CA ALA A 199 -28.33 6.89 -27.41
C ALA A 199 -28.22 6.87 -25.87
N PHE A 200 -27.21 7.58 -25.34
CA PHE A 200 -26.91 7.70 -23.90
C PHE A 200 -26.49 6.40 -23.18
N THR A 201 -25.97 5.41 -23.91
CA THR A 201 -25.32 4.20 -23.36
C THR A 201 -24.22 4.52 -22.35
N THR A 202 -23.28 5.40 -22.73
CA THR A 202 -22.20 5.85 -21.83
C THR A 202 -22.66 6.99 -20.93
N LYS A 203 -23.23 6.66 -19.75
CA LYS A 203 -23.63 7.65 -18.73
C LYS A 203 -22.45 8.28 -17.95
N SER A 204 -21.24 7.79 -18.19
CA SER A 204 -19.99 8.25 -17.58
C SER A 204 -18.85 8.17 -18.59
N LEU A 205 -17.76 8.92 -18.34
CA LEU A 205 -16.51 8.77 -19.11
C LEU A 205 -15.93 7.36 -18.88
N PHE A 206 -15.64 6.63 -19.96
CA PHE A 206 -14.96 5.34 -19.91
C PHE A 206 -13.48 5.49 -20.26
N VAL A 207 -12.62 4.66 -19.66
CA VAL A 207 -11.17 4.72 -19.85
C VAL A 207 -10.63 3.33 -20.15
N GLY A 208 -10.16 3.13 -21.38
CA GLY A 208 -9.36 1.98 -21.76
C GLY A 208 -7.87 2.31 -21.76
N HIS A 209 -7.03 1.29 -21.60
CA HIS A 209 -5.58 1.41 -21.76
C HIS A 209 -5.12 0.56 -22.94
N THR A 210 -4.16 1.09 -23.69
CA THR A 210 -3.51 0.38 -24.80
C THR A 210 -2.03 0.76 -24.85
N ASP A 211 -1.18 -0.19 -25.26
CA ASP A 211 0.27 -0.03 -25.28
C ASP A 211 0.76 -0.03 -26.73
N TYR A 212 1.32 1.09 -27.18
CA TYR A 212 1.76 1.31 -28.56
C TYR A 212 3.18 1.88 -28.57
N LYS A 213 4.07 1.29 -29.38
CA LYS A 213 5.53 1.62 -29.40
C LYS A 213 6.15 1.63 -27.99
N TYR A 214 5.81 0.64 -27.17
CA TYR A 214 6.23 0.48 -25.77
C TYR A 214 5.80 1.63 -24.82
N LEU A 215 4.90 2.52 -25.26
CA LEU A 215 4.32 3.58 -24.45
C LEU A 215 2.86 3.26 -24.15
N ARG A 216 2.46 3.42 -22.88
CA ARG A 216 1.05 3.33 -22.48
C ARG A 216 0.31 4.61 -22.87
N TYR A 217 -0.83 4.43 -23.53
CA TYR A 217 -1.82 5.46 -23.83
C TYR A 217 -3.08 5.19 -23.01
N GLN A 218 -3.75 6.25 -22.58
CA GLN A 218 -5.12 6.18 -22.06
C GLN A 218 -6.09 6.63 -23.16
N VAL A 219 -7.07 5.78 -23.48
CA VAL A 219 -8.10 6.02 -24.48
C VAL A 219 -9.40 6.29 -23.74
N ILE A 220 -10.03 7.44 -23.98
CA ILE A 220 -11.17 7.92 -23.21
C ILE A 220 -12.38 8.09 -24.13
N ASP A 221 -13.49 7.41 -23.82
CA ASP A 221 -14.77 7.65 -24.49
C ASP A 221 -15.40 8.92 -23.93
N THR A 222 -15.87 9.81 -24.80
CA THR A 222 -16.77 10.89 -24.37
C THR A 222 -18.22 10.48 -24.68
N PRO A 223 -19.12 10.53 -23.69
CA PRO A 223 -20.55 10.51 -23.94
C PRO A 223 -20.92 11.46 -25.09
N GLY A 224 -21.74 10.97 -26.03
CA GLY A 224 -22.02 11.63 -27.30
C GLY A 224 -22.56 13.04 -27.09
N ILE A 225 -21.78 14.04 -27.46
CA ILE A 225 -22.10 15.46 -27.28
C ILE A 225 -23.25 15.79 -28.24
N LEU A 226 -24.37 16.30 -27.73
CA LEU A 226 -25.43 16.85 -28.55
C LEU A 226 -25.21 18.34 -28.81
N ASP A 227 -25.65 18.80 -29.98
CA ASP A 227 -25.52 20.20 -30.40
C ASP A 227 -26.65 21.04 -29.78
N ARG A 228 -26.50 21.36 -28.49
CA ARG A 228 -27.41 22.18 -27.68
C ARG A 228 -26.71 23.44 -27.14
N PRO A 229 -27.42 24.54 -26.84
CA PRO A 229 -26.86 25.67 -26.09
C PRO A 229 -26.18 25.20 -24.80
N PHE A 230 -25.11 25.87 -24.36
CA PHE A 230 -24.36 25.44 -23.17
C PHE A 230 -25.20 25.40 -21.89
N GLU A 231 -26.23 26.24 -21.81
CA GLU A 231 -27.15 26.38 -20.67
C GLU A 231 -28.12 25.19 -20.52
N ASP A 232 -28.48 24.52 -21.62
CA ASP A 232 -29.41 23.37 -21.67
C ASP A 232 -28.70 22.00 -21.60
N ARG A 233 -27.39 21.96 -21.30
CA ARG A 233 -26.58 20.72 -21.34
C ARG A 233 -26.73 19.89 -20.07
N ASN A 234 -26.87 18.59 -20.26
CA ASN A 234 -26.95 17.61 -19.19
C ASN A 234 -25.60 17.49 -18.46
N ILE A 235 -25.65 17.06 -17.19
CA ILE A 235 -24.46 16.74 -16.36
C ILE A 235 -23.46 15.85 -17.12
N ILE A 236 -23.96 14.89 -17.89
CA ILE A 236 -23.16 13.96 -18.71
C ILE A 236 -22.40 14.69 -19.84
N GLU A 237 -23.06 15.64 -20.52
CA GLU A 237 -22.48 16.44 -21.61
C GLU A 237 -21.47 17.46 -21.07
N MET A 238 -21.75 18.04 -19.89
CA MET A 238 -20.81 18.88 -19.17
C MET A 238 -19.55 18.10 -18.77
N CYS A 239 -19.66 16.84 -18.34
CA CYS A 239 -18.48 15.99 -18.11
C CYS A 239 -17.63 15.77 -19.38
N SER A 240 -18.28 15.58 -20.54
CA SER A 240 -17.57 15.52 -21.84
C SER A 240 -16.84 16.83 -22.16
N ILE A 241 -17.44 18.00 -21.86
CA ILE A 241 -16.80 19.32 -22.03
C ILE A 241 -15.62 19.49 -21.07
N THR A 242 -15.76 19.13 -19.79
CA THR A 242 -14.66 19.20 -18.80
C THR A 242 -13.46 18.34 -19.23
N ALA A 243 -13.71 17.14 -19.76
CA ALA A 243 -12.68 16.30 -20.35
C ALA A 243 -12.05 16.94 -21.60
N LEU A 244 -12.87 17.48 -22.51
CA LEU A 244 -12.39 18.16 -23.71
C LEU A 244 -11.56 19.41 -23.43
N ALA A 245 -11.89 20.18 -22.39
CA ALA A 245 -11.15 21.38 -22.01
C ALA A 245 -9.79 21.01 -21.37
N HIS A 246 -9.80 20.26 -20.27
CA HIS A 246 -8.62 20.12 -19.41
C HIS A 246 -7.63 19.01 -19.80
N LEU A 247 -8.05 18.00 -20.57
CA LEU A 247 -7.16 16.89 -20.91
C LEU A 247 -6.24 17.24 -22.09
N ARG A 248 -4.93 16.97 -21.94
CA ARG A 248 -3.93 17.10 -23.01
C ARG A 248 -4.00 15.88 -23.94
N ALA A 249 -5.04 15.81 -24.76
CA ALA A 249 -5.36 14.68 -25.61
C ALA A 249 -5.11 14.93 -27.11
N ALA A 250 -4.82 13.86 -27.84
CA ALA A 250 -5.17 13.77 -29.26
C ALA A 250 -6.66 13.46 -29.38
N ILE A 251 -7.36 14.12 -30.31
CA ILE A 251 -8.82 14.03 -30.43
C ILE A 251 -9.17 13.26 -31.70
N LEU A 252 -9.95 12.20 -31.57
CA LEU A 252 -10.53 11.45 -32.70
C LEU A 252 -12.02 11.80 -32.76
N PHE A 253 -12.41 12.59 -33.75
CA PHE A 253 -13.81 12.90 -34.01
C PHE A 253 -14.41 11.90 -35.00
N PHE A 254 -15.33 11.07 -34.53
CA PHE A 254 -15.99 10.04 -35.33
C PHE A 254 -17.21 10.61 -36.06
N LEU A 255 -17.23 10.37 -37.37
CA LEU A 255 -18.35 10.61 -38.28
C LEU A 255 -18.94 9.27 -38.73
N ASP A 256 -20.26 9.21 -38.80
CA ASP A 256 -21.00 8.13 -39.45
C ASP A 256 -21.48 8.61 -40.81
N ILE A 257 -20.95 8.01 -41.88
CA ILE A 257 -21.35 8.34 -43.26
C ILE A 257 -22.75 7.81 -43.56
N SER A 258 -23.10 6.63 -43.04
CA SER A 258 -24.24 5.85 -43.53
C SER A 258 -25.62 6.36 -43.05
N GLY A 259 -25.65 7.48 -42.31
CA GLY A 259 -26.84 8.00 -41.63
C GLY A 259 -27.42 7.12 -40.52
N SER A 260 -26.88 5.92 -40.29
CA SER A 260 -27.48 4.91 -39.38
C SER A 260 -27.41 5.27 -37.89
N CYS A 261 -26.66 6.32 -37.51
CA CYS A 261 -26.74 6.94 -36.20
C CYS A 261 -28.00 7.78 -35.97
N GLY A 262 -28.83 8.02 -37.00
CA GLY A 262 -30.04 8.85 -36.94
C GLY A 262 -29.81 10.36 -37.11
N TYR A 263 -28.63 10.76 -37.62
CA TYR A 263 -28.25 12.17 -37.82
C TYR A 263 -27.52 12.36 -39.14
N THR A 264 -27.81 13.45 -39.85
CA THR A 264 -27.21 13.72 -41.17
C THR A 264 -25.74 14.15 -41.07
N ILE A 265 -24.97 13.97 -42.15
CA ILE A 265 -23.58 14.43 -42.22
C ILE A 265 -23.49 15.95 -41.97
N ALA A 266 -24.46 16.73 -42.43
CA ALA A 266 -24.58 18.16 -42.15
C ALA A 266 -24.78 18.50 -40.66
N GLN A 267 -25.55 17.70 -39.91
CA GLN A 267 -25.70 17.87 -38.45
C GLN A 267 -24.43 17.46 -37.71
N GLN A 268 -23.81 16.35 -38.11
CA GLN A 268 -22.52 15.90 -37.57
C GLN A 268 -21.39 16.94 -37.81
N ALA A 269 -21.46 17.62 -38.95
CA ALA A 269 -20.62 18.76 -39.31
C ALA A 269 -20.88 20.02 -38.46
N ALA A 270 -22.14 20.35 -38.16
CA ALA A 270 -22.51 21.50 -37.33
C ALA A 270 -21.92 21.39 -35.92
N LEU A 271 -22.10 20.23 -35.25
CA LEU A 271 -21.48 19.94 -33.96
C LEU A 271 -19.97 20.07 -34.01
N PHE A 272 -19.31 19.56 -35.05
CA PHE A 272 -17.87 19.68 -35.20
C PHE A 272 -17.41 21.14 -35.23
N HIS A 273 -18.17 22.02 -35.89
CA HIS A 273 -17.88 23.45 -35.91
C HIS A 273 -18.18 24.14 -34.56
N SER A 274 -19.27 23.77 -33.86
CA SER A 274 -19.63 24.36 -32.56
C SER A 274 -18.61 24.05 -31.46
N ILE A 275 -18.03 22.84 -31.44
CA ILE A 275 -17.00 22.44 -30.47
C ILE A 275 -15.56 22.71 -30.93
N LYS A 276 -15.35 23.23 -32.15
CA LYS A 276 -14.00 23.46 -32.74
C LYS A 276 -13.08 24.32 -31.87
N SER A 277 -13.64 25.25 -31.10
CA SER A 277 -12.93 26.10 -30.15
C SER A 277 -12.25 25.30 -29.02
N LEU A 278 -12.86 24.20 -28.56
CA LEU A 278 -12.31 23.32 -27.52
C LEU A 278 -11.11 22.50 -28.00
N PHE A 279 -10.85 22.46 -29.32
CA PHE A 279 -9.78 21.70 -29.94
C PHE A 279 -8.48 22.52 -30.14
N LEU A 280 -8.46 23.79 -29.73
CA LEU A 280 -7.26 24.64 -29.81
C LEU A 280 -6.06 23.98 -29.14
N ASN A 281 -4.91 24.00 -29.84
CA ASN A 281 -3.65 23.36 -29.44
C ASN A 281 -3.67 21.83 -29.26
N LYS A 282 -4.69 21.11 -29.78
CA LYS A 282 -4.82 19.65 -29.68
C LYS A 282 -4.77 18.99 -31.06
N PRO A 283 -3.99 17.90 -31.26
CA PRO A 283 -3.92 17.24 -32.55
C PRO A 283 -5.23 16.48 -32.82
N LEU A 284 -5.94 16.93 -33.86
CA LEU A 284 -7.25 16.43 -34.27
C LEU A 284 -7.13 15.45 -35.45
N ILE A 285 -7.76 14.29 -35.30
CA ILE A 285 -8.04 13.32 -36.37
C ILE A 285 -9.57 13.27 -36.55
N ILE A 286 -10.03 13.15 -37.80
CA ILE A 286 -11.43 12.84 -38.11
C ILE A 286 -11.44 11.41 -38.65
N VAL A 287 -12.34 10.59 -38.13
CA VAL A 287 -12.46 9.16 -38.46
C VAL A 287 -13.84 8.93 -39.05
N CYS A 288 -13.90 8.55 -40.31
CA CYS A 288 -15.13 8.07 -40.92
C CYS A 288 -15.34 6.60 -40.55
N ASN A 289 -16.53 6.26 -40.05
CA ASN A 289 -16.90 4.91 -39.62
C ASN A 289 -18.13 4.43 -40.40
N LYS A 290 -18.40 3.11 -40.33
CA LYS A 290 -19.47 2.41 -41.08
C LYS A 290 -19.36 2.51 -42.61
N THR A 291 -18.14 2.60 -43.13
CA THR A 291 -17.85 2.65 -44.58
C THR A 291 -18.22 1.36 -45.33
N ASP A 292 -18.48 0.29 -44.59
CA ASP A 292 -19.07 -0.98 -45.06
C ASP A 292 -20.55 -0.84 -45.45
N LEU A 293 -21.29 0.08 -44.81
CA LEU A 293 -22.69 0.37 -45.16
C LEU A 293 -22.81 1.43 -46.26
N GLN A 294 -21.89 2.39 -46.32
CA GLN A 294 -21.82 3.38 -47.39
C GLN A 294 -20.36 3.75 -47.72
N PRO A 295 -19.84 3.34 -48.89
CA PRO A 295 -18.49 3.71 -49.35
C PRO A 295 -18.35 5.23 -49.57
N LEU A 296 -17.13 5.75 -49.36
CA LEU A 296 -16.77 7.17 -49.55
C LEU A 296 -17.06 7.70 -50.96
N GLU A 297 -17.02 6.83 -51.96
CA GLU A 297 -17.29 7.14 -53.36
C GLU A 297 -18.78 7.41 -53.62
N GLY A 298 -19.67 6.70 -52.92
CA GLY A 298 -21.14 6.80 -52.99
C GLY A 298 -21.74 7.88 -52.08
N ILE A 299 -20.96 8.91 -51.74
CA ILE A 299 -21.41 10.09 -50.98
C ILE A 299 -21.83 11.20 -51.96
N SER A 300 -22.77 12.07 -51.57
CA SER A 300 -23.15 13.25 -52.37
C SER A 300 -21.96 14.19 -52.60
N GLU A 301 -21.95 14.94 -53.70
CA GLU A 301 -20.87 15.92 -53.96
C GLU A 301 -20.89 17.11 -52.97
N GLU A 302 -22.00 17.32 -52.26
CA GLU A 302 -22.11 18.33 -51.19
C GLU A 302 -21.46 17.82 -49.89
N ASP A 303 -21.76 16.58 -49.49
CA ASP A 303 -21.16 15.94 -48.33
C ASP A 303 -19.67 15.64 -48.57
N LYS A 304 -19.25 15.31 -49.79
CA LYS A 304 -17.83 15.22 -50.18
C LYS A 304 -17.12 16.56 -50.04
N LYS A 305 -17.73 17.69 -50.45
CA LYS A 305 -17.16 19.03 -50.22
C LYS A 305 -17.02 19.32 -48.72
N LEU A 306 -18.06 19.04 -47.94
CA LEU A 306 -18.05 19.14 -46.47
C LEU A 306 -16.93 18.30 -45.84
N LEU A 307 -16.66 17.08 -46.32
CA LEU A 307 -15.58 16.23 -45.84
C LEU A 307 -14.20 16.73 -46.29
N ASN A 308 -14.02 17.02 -47.58
CA ASN A 308 -12.72 17.37 -48.18
C ASN A 308 -12.17 18.70 -47.62
N GLN A 309 -13.03 19.69 -47.36
CA GLN A 309 -12.66 20.96 -46.69
C GLN A 309 -12.09 20.75 -45.26
N ARG A 310 -12.10 19.52 -44.74
CA ARG A 310 -11.59 19.12 -43.40
C ARG A 310 -10.39 18.15 -43.46
N VAL A 311 -9.95 17.77 -44.66
CA VAL A 311 -8.83 16.84 -44.90
C VAL A 311 -7.50 17.56 -45.14
N GLU A 312 -7.49 18.67 -45.88
CA GLU A 312 -6.26 19.37 -46.31
C GLU A 312 -5.33 19.81 -45.16
N ILE A 313 -5.89 20.01 -43.96
CA ILE A 313 -5.14 20.42 -42.75
C ILE A 313 -4.22 19.29 -42.21
N LYS A 314 -4.29 18.03 -42.70
CA LYS A 314 -3.74 16.85 -42.00
C LYS A 314 -2.45 16.21 -42.53
N MET A 315 -2.00 16.47 -43.76
CA MET A 315 -0.88 15.70 -44.34
C MET A 315 0.52 16.33 -44.14
N LYS A 316 0.97 16.38 -42.88
CA LYS A 316 2.40 16.56 -42.51
C LYS A 316 2.95 15.43 -41.61
N SER A 317 2.71 14.17 -42.00
CA SER A 317 3.55 13.05 -41.55
C SER A 317 3.49 11.86 -42.53
N LYS A 318 4.53 11.70 -43.36
CA LYS A 318 4.76 10.48 -44.16
C LYS A 318 5.53 9.46 -43.29
N LYS A 319 4.87 8.39 -42.82
CA LYS A 319 5.41 7.04 -42.48
C LYS A 319 4.40 6.21 -41.66
N ILE A 320 3.37 5.67 -42.31
CA ILE A 320 2.48 4.63 -41.77
C ILE A 320 2.11 3.67 -42.92
N ASN A 321 3.02 2.77 -43.30
CA ASN A 321 2.72 1.68 -44.25
C ASN A 321 3.74 0.52 -44.24
N ASP A 322 4.62 0.45 -43.23
CA ASP A 322 5.70 -0.55 -43.15
C ASP A 322 5.76 -1.13 -41.73
N CYS A 323 4.97 -2.18 -41.51
CA CYS A 323 4.94 -3.06 -40.32
C CYS A 323 3.94 -4.21 -40.56
N LEU A 324 4.23 -5.08 -41.53
CA LEU A 324 3.45 -6.30 -41.77
C LEU A 324 4.33 -7.55 -41.72
N ASN A 325 3.82 -8.58 -41.04
CA ASN A 325 4.25 -9.98 -41.07
C ASN A 325 5.72 -10.30 -40.74
N ARG A 326 5.97 -10.65 -39.46
CA ARG A 326 6.97 -11.67 -39.09
C ARG A 326 6.57 -12.41 -37.81
N PHE A 327 5.82 -13.50 -37.97
CA PHE A 327 5.71 -14.56 -36.98
C PHE A 327 6.10 -15.88 -37.66
N HIS A 328 7.32 -16.36 -37.40
CA HIS A 328 7.59 -17.79 -37.51
C HIS A 328 7.06 -18.46 -36.25
N VAL A 329 6.27 -19.52 -36.40
CA VAL A 329 5.90 -20.38 -35.28
C VAL A 329 7.12 -21.22 -34.94
N ALA A 330 7.84 -20.83 -33.89
CA ALA A 330 8.87 -21.69 -33.31
C ALA A 330 8.17 -22.83 -32.56
N GLU A 331 8.58 -24.07 -32.83
CA GLU A 331 8.11 -25.22 -32.06
C GLU A 331 8.48 -25.05 -30.58
N LYS A 332 7.53 -25.35 -29.69
CA LYS A 332 7.72 -25.12 -28.25
C LYS A 332 8.73 -26.12 -27.70
N ARG A 333 10.00 -25.71 -27.55
CA ARG A 333 11.01 -26.46 -26.79
C ARG A 333 10.43 -26.80 -25.41
N LYS A 334 10.39 -28.08 -25.09
CA LYS A 334 9.97 -28.60 -23.79
C LYS A 334 10.88 -28.03 -22.70
N THR A 335 10.30 -27.35 -21.73
CA THR A 335 11.03 -26.74 -20.61
C THR A 335 11.06 -27.68 -19.39
N GLU A 336 11.99 -27.47 -18.47
CA GLU A 336 12.03 -28.26 -17.22
C GLU A 336 10.74 -28.06 -16.39
N LYS A 337 10.03 -26.92 -16.57
CA LYS A 337 8.70 -26.69 -15.98
C LYS A 337 7.58 -27.48 -16.67
N ASP A 338 7.71 -27.78 -17.96
CA ASP A 338 6.79 -28.72 -18.62
C ASP A 338 7.01 -30.14 -18.08
N LEU A 339 8.27 -30.54 -17.91
CA LEU A 339 8.64 -31.81 -17.26
C LEU A 339 8.20 -31.88 -15.78
N GLU A 340 8.31 -30.79 -15.03
CA GLU A 340 7.80 -30.68 -13.65
C GLU A 340 6.30 -30.97 -13.61
N ASN A 341 5.51 -30.30 -14.45
CA ASN A 341 4.05 -30.48 -14.50
C ASN A 341 3.63 -31.89 -14.93
N GLU A 342 4.36 -32.53 -15.85
CA GLU A 342 4.11 -33.91 -16.26
C GLU A 342 4.43 -34.92 -15.15
N ASN A 343 5.52 -34.71 -14.40
CA ASN A 343 6.03 -35.64 -13.39
C ASN A 343 5.51 -35.33 -11.97
N GLY A 344 4.22 -35.01 -11.86
CA GLY A 344 3.51 -34.82 -10.58
C GLY A 344 3.51 -33.39 -10.00
N GLY A 345 4.21 -32.45 -10.64
CA GLY A 345 4.19 -31.03 -10.28
C GLY A 345 5.08 -30.63 -9.11
N ALA A 346 4.99 -29.35 -8.75
CA ALA A 346 5.81 -28.71 -7.71
C ALA A 346 5.66 -29.42 -6.35
N GLY A 347 6.77 -29.93 -5.82
CA GLY A 347 6.83 -30.65 -4.55
C GLY A 347 6.74 -32.18 -4.66
N VAL A 348 6.45 -32.72 -5.84
CA VAL A 348 6.58 -34.15 -6.16
C VAL A 348 7.75 -34.39 -7.12
N TYR A 349 7.93 -33.52 -8.11
CA TYR A 349 9.04 -33.62 -9.06
C TYR A 349 10.39 -33.36 -8.38
N SER A 350 11.33 -34.31 -8.54
CA SER A 350 12.72 -34.16 -8.13
C SER A 350 13.59 -33.92 -9.36
N MET A 351 14.20 -32.73 -9.45
CA MET A 351 15.02 -32.32 -10.59
C MET A 351 16.45 -32.84 -10.42
N ASN A 352 16.88 -33.77 -11.28
CA ASN A 352 18.27 -34.24 -11.29
C ASN A 352 19.20 -33.11 -11.79
N LEU A 353 20.04 -32.59 -10.88
CA LEU A 353 21.01 -31.53 -11.15
C LEU A 353 22.16 -31.97 -12.06
N ARG A 354 22.54 -33.25 -12.01
CA ARG A 354 23.71 -33.83 -12.70
C ARG A 354 23.45 -34.16 -14.16
N LYS A 355 22.19 -34.43 -14.52
CA LYS A 355 21.65 -34.67 -15.88
C LYS A 355 22.28 -33.79 -16.98
N ASN A 356 22.52 -32.51 -16.69
CA ASN A 356 23.02 -31.52 -17.65
C ASN A 356 24.51 -31.18 -17.48
N TYR A 357 25.27 -31.95 -16.70
CA TYR A 357 26.72 -31.77 -16.58
C TYR A 357 27.44 -32.15 -17.89
N ILE A 358 28.63 -31.59 -18.08
CA ILE A 358 29.51 -31.87 -19.22
C ILE A 358 30.77 -32.52 -18.63
N LEU A 359 30.96 -33.80 -18.90
CA LEU A 359 32.07 -34.64 -18.40
C LEU A 359 32.78 -35.32 -19.58
N ALA A 360 33.93 -35.95 -19.34
CA ALA A 360 34.67 -36.65 -20.39
C ALA A 360 34.03 -37.99 -20.81
N SER A 361 33.26 -38.63 -19.90
CA SER A 361 32.28 -39.66 -20.23
C SER A 361 30.92 -39.26 -19.64
N ASP A 362 29.84 -39.51 -20.39
CA ASP A 362 28.48 -39.26 -19.92
C ASP A 362 28.02 -40.26 -18.84
N GLU A 363 28.70 -41.41 -18.74
CA GLU A 363 28.43 -42.46 -17.74
C GLU A 363 28.70 -41.97 -16.31
N TRP A 364 29.72 -41.13 -16.12
CA TRP A 364 30.16 -40.63 -14.81
C TRP A 364 29.20 -39.60 -14.18
N LYS A 365 28.09 -39.26 -14.84
CA LYS A 365 27.13 -38.25 -14.34
C LYS A 365 26.38 -38.71 -13.10
N GLU A 366 26.23 -40.00 -12.85
CA GLU A 366 25.54 -40.53 -11.67
C GLU A 366 26.49 -41.04 -10.58
N ASP A 367 27.80 -41.02 -10.81
CA ASP A 367 28.80 -41.45 -9.82
C ASP A 367 28.77 -40.59 -8.53
N ILE A 368 29.22 -41.18 -7.43
CA ILE A 368 29.24 -40.53 -6.11
C ILE A 368 30.70 -40.36 -5.68
N LEU A 369 31.19 -39.12 -5.71
CA LEU A 369 32.50 -38.77 -5.16
C LEU A 369 32.48 -38.94 -3.64
N PRO A 370 33.44 -39.66 -3.02
CA PRO A 370 33.58 -39.68 -1.57
C PRO A 370 34.05 -38.31 -1.07
N GLU A 371 33.35 -37.72 -0.10
CA GLU A 371 33.71 -36.42 0.48
C GLU A 371 34.69 -36.54 1.66
N ILE A 372 34.65 -37.64 2.41
CA ILE A 372 35.45 -37.84 3.63
C ILE A 372 36.08 -39.23 3.60
N LEU A 373 37.37 -39.31 3.93
CA LEU A 373 38.14 -40.55 4.11
C LEU A 373 39.00 -40.43 5.37
N ASP A 374 38.92 -41.42 6.27
CA ASP A 374 39.71 -41.49 7.51
C ASP A 374 39.78 -40.17 8.32
N GLY A 375 38.65 -39.47 8.43
CA GLY A 375 38.50 -38.21 9.16
C GLY A 375 38.97 -36.95 8.42
N HIS A 376 39.45 -37.09 7.19
CA HIS A 376 39.96 -36.00 6.35
C HIS A 376 39.04 -35.75 5.15
N ASN A 377 38.97 -34.51 4.67
CA ASN A 377 38.19 -34.13 3.49
C ASN A 377 38.94 -34.55 2.22
N VAL A 378 38.31 -35.34 1.34
CA VAL A 378 38.94 -35.83 0.11
C VAL A 378 39.29 -34.70 -0.85
N TYR A 379 38.47 -33.64 -0.90
CA TYR A 379 38.73 -32.47 -1.76
C TYR A 379 40.05 -31.75 -1.43
N ASP A 380 40.54 -31.83 -0.19
CA ASP A 380 41.82 -31.22 0.23
C ASP A 380 43.04 -31.93 -0.40
N PHE A 381 42.84 -33.12 -0.99
CA PHE A 381 43.85 -33.97 -1.62
C PHE A 381 43.61 -34.19 -3.12
N ILE A 382 42.65 -33.49 -3.75
CA ILE A 382 42.45 -33.57 -5.20
C ILE A 382 43.48 -32.68 -5.89
N ASP A 383 44.57 -33.30 -6.33
CA ASP A 383 45.64 -32.66 -7.11
C ASP A 383 46.06 -33.57 -8.27
N PRO A 384 46.15 -33.09 -9.53
CA PRO A 384 46.53 -33.91 -10.68
C PRO A 384 47.88 -34.63 -10.52
N ASP A 385 48.82 -34.02 -9.78
CA ASP A 385 50.20 -34.50 -9.64
C ASP A 385 50.48 -35.16 -8.28
N ILE A 386 49.42 -35.51 -7.51
CA ILE A 386 49.56 -35.94 -6.10
C ILE A 386 50.56 -37.08 -5.89
N LEU A 387 50.62 -38.06 -6.81
CA LEU A 387 51.51 -39.21 -6.73
C LEU A 387 52.99 -38.80 -6.60
N HIS A 388 53.43 -37.78 -7.36
CA HIS A 388 54.81 -37.30 -7.35
C HIS A 388 55.18 -36.66 -5.99
N ARG A 389 54.23 -35.99 -5.31
CA ARG A 389 54.50 -35.34 -4.02
C ARG A 389 54.62 -36.33 -2.86
N VAL A 390 53.97 -37.49 -2.97
CA VAL A 390 54.07 -38.55 -1.96
C VAL A 390 55.48 -39.12 -1.92
N GLU A 391 56.10 -39.36 -3.08
CA GLU A 391 57.44 -39.96 -3.19
C GLU A 391 58.53 -39.13 -2.49
N GLU A 392 58.50 -37.79 -2.59
CA GLU A 392 59.48 -36.90 -1.95
C GLU A 392 59.41 -36.93 -0.41
N SER A 393 58.22 -37.20 0.14
CA SER A 393 57.88 -36.97 1.56
C SER A 393 58.50 -37.98 2.55
N VAL A 394 58.85 -39.19 2.09
CA VAL A 394 59.17 -40.37 2.93
C VAL A 394 60.59 -40.31 3.55
N SER A 395 61.28 -39.17 3.44
CA SER A 395 62.75 -39.13 3.46
C SER A 395 63.46 -38.67 4.76
N ARG A 396 62.79 -38.46 5.92
CA ARG A 396 63.40 -37.82 7.13
C ARG A 396 62.87 -38.29 8.53
N PRO A 397 63.71 -38.46 9.60
CA PRO A 397 63.30 -38.88 10.98
C PRO A 397 63.62 -37.91 12.19
N PRO A 398 63.13 -38.14 13.45
CA PRO A 398 63.19 -37.20 14.63
C PRO A 398 63.81 -37.74 15.99
N HIS A 399 63.81 -36.96 17.12
CA HIS A 399 64.50 -37.25 18.44
C HIS A 399 63.92 -36.58 19.77
N GLU A 400 64.32 -37.03 21.00
CA GLU A 400 63.87 -36.62 22.40
C GLU A 400 64.94 -36.88 23.56
N VAL A 401 64.87 -36.66 24.93
CA VAL A 401 64.30 -35.71 26.00
C VAL A 401 64.80 -36.11 27.48
N VAL A 402 64.50 -35.34 28.57
CA VAL A 402 64.51 -35.56 30.11
C VAL A 402 65.76 -35.56 31.08
N PRO A 403 65.62 -35.02 32.34
CA PRO A 403 66.44 -35.38 33.56
C PRO A 403 65.83 -35.21 35.02
N GLY A 404 66.49 -35.68 36.12
CA GLY A 404 66.27 -35.27 37.55
C GLY A 404 66.67 -36.25 38.72
N GLU A 405 67.01 -35.79 39.95
CA GLU A 405 67.56 -36.67 41.06
C GLU A 405 67.36 -36.20 42.56
N GLY A 406 67.83 -36.98 43.59
CA GLY A 406 68.14 -36.44 44.95
C GLY A 406 67.72 -37.14 46.28
N PHE A 407 67.52 -38.47 46.38
CA PHE A 407 67.19 -39.16 47.67
C PHE A 407 67.87 -40.55 47.76
N LYS A 408 68.18 -41.07 48.97
CA LYS A 408 68.83 -42.40 49.15
C LYS A 408 68.03 -43.54 48.51
N ASP A 409 66.73 -43.57 48.77
CA ASP A 409 65.81 -44.54 48.19
C ASP A 409 64.39 -43.94 48.07
N SER A 410 63.62 -44.47 47.13
CA SER A 410 62.27 -43.98 46.83
C SER A 410 61.29 -44.21 47.99
N ALA A 411 61.46 -45.29 48.77
CA ALA A 411 60.60 -45.60 49.90
C ALA A 411 60.81 -44.62 51.06
N GLN A 412 62.05 -44.20 51.35
CA GLN A 412 62.38 -43.17 52.34
C GLN A 412 61.77 -41.82 51.94
N LYS A 413 61.91 -41.41 50.65
CA LYS A 413 61.25 -40.20 50.10
C LYS A 413 59.74 -40.21 50.36
N ILE A 414 59.08 -41.32 50.02
CA ILE A 414 57.63 -41.50 50.21
C ILE A 414 57.25 -41.49 51.70
N LYS A 415 58.03 -42.13 52.58
CA LYS A 415 57.77 -42.22 54.03
C LYS A 415 57.89 -40.86 54.71
N ALA A 416 58.90 -40.07 54.36
CA ALA A 416 59.07 -38.70 54.84
C ALA A 416 57.89 -37.80 54.43
N ILE A 417 57.49 -37.82 53.15
CA ILE A 417 56.34 -37.06 52.63
C ILE A 417 55.04 -37.46 53.35
N LYS A 418 54.83 -38.75 53.64
CA LYS A 418 53.66 -39.24 54.40
C LYS A 418 53.66 -38.74 55.85
N LEU A 419 54.81 -38.64 56.51
CA LEU A 419 54.89 -38.14 57.90
C LEU A 419 54.60 -36.64 57.96
N ALA A 420 55.22 -35.85 57.07
CA ALA A 420 54.97 -34.42 56.95
C ALA A 420 53.47 -34.12 56.69
N LYS A 421 52.82 -34.85 55.77
CA LYS A 421 51.38 -34.71 55.51
C LYS A 421 50.49 -35.03 56.71
N LYS A 422 50.93 -35.86 57.68
CA LYS A 422 50.18 -36.13 58.92
C LYS A 422 50.21 -34.95 59.90
N SER A 423 51.34 -34.27 60.09
CA SER A 423 51.47 -33.22 61.11
C SER A 423 50.59 -31.99 60.85
N VAL A 424 50.36 -31.67 59.57
CA VAL A 424 49.51 -30.53 59.17
C VAL A 424 48.01 -30.82 59.33
N LYS A 425 47.58 -32.07 59.58
CA LYS A 425 46.17 -32.48 59.52
C LYS A 425 45.22 -31.65 60.42
N LYS A 426 45.66 -31.23 61.61
CA LYS A 426 44.83 -30.36 62.48
C LYS A 426 44.72 -28.92 61.92
N ARG A 427 45.81 -28.34 61.43
CA ARG A 427 45.82 -27.02 60.79
C ARG A 427 44.95 -26.99 59.53
N ASN A 428 44.97 -28.05 58.74
CA ASN A 428 44.12 -28.19 57.56
C ASN A 428 42.64 -28.39 57.93
N LYS A 429 42.32 -29.10 59.03
CA LYS A 429 40.94 -29.17 59.55
C LYS A 429 40.44 -27.78 59.99
N ASP A 430 41.31 -26.99 60.60
CA ASP A 430 41.05 -25.61 61.02
C ASP A 430 41.20 -24.59 59.86
N ALA A 431 41.42 -25.06 58.62
CA ALA A 431 41.60 -24.26 57.39
C ALA A 431 42.68 -23.14 57.45
N ARG A 432 43.68 -23.26 58.32
CA ARG A 432 44.72 -22.23 58.56
C ARG A 432 45.72 -22.13 57.40
N ARG A 433 46.19 -20.92 57.11
CA ARG A 433 47.23 -20.62 56.11
C ARG A 433 48.64 -20.91 56.66
N GLY A 434 48.91 -22.17 56.99
CA GLY A 434 50.18 -22.63 57.55
C GLY A 434 50.23 -22.62 59.08
N GLU A 435 51.43 -22.52 59.66
CA GLU A 435 51.69 -22.58 61.12
C GLU A 435 51.81 -21.22 61.81
N SER A 436 52.22 -20.20 61.07
CA SER A 436 52.28 -18.81 61.54
C SER A 436 50.88 -18.19 61.67
N ASP A 437 49.87 -18.78 61.02
CA ASP A 437 48.48 -18.31 61.04
C ASP A 437 47.81 -18.63 62.39
N ARG A 438 47.80 -17.61 63.26
CA ARG A 438 47.25 -17.63 64.63
C ARG A 438 46.25 -16.51 64.88
N VAL A 439 45.73 -15.87 63.83
CA VAL A 439 44.82 -14.71 63.94
C VAL A 439 43.47 -15.14 64.52
N ILE A 440 42.94 -14.36 65.47
CA ILE A 440 41.59 -14.54 66.01
C ILE A 440 40.64 -13.59 65.27
N PRO A 441 39.68 -14.08 64.46
CA PRO A 441 38.75 -13.22 63.74
C PRO A 441 37.70 -12.62 64.69
N ASN A 442 37.38 -11.33 64.50
CA ASN A 442 36.28 -10.70 65.23
C ASN A 442 34.93 -11.12 64.62
N LEU A 443 34.31 -12.14 65.21
CA LEU A 443 33.03 -12.70 64.75
C LEU A 443 31.80 -11.82 65.06
N LYS A 444 31.92 -10.81 65.94
CA LYS A 444 30.82 -9.92 66.34
C LYS A 444 31.28 -8.45 66.46
N PRO A 445 31.70 -7.80 65.36
CA PRO A 445 32.18 -6.42 65.40
C PRO A 445 31.05 -5.47 65.81
N LYS A 446 31.29 -4.68 66.88
CA LYS A 446 30.29 -3.85 67.57
C LYS A 446 29.45 -2.96 66.64
N HIS A 447 30.04 -2.43 65.57
CA HIS A 447 29.32 -1.58 64.61
C HIS A 447 28.25 -2.34 63.79
N LEU A 448 28.37 -3.65 63.56
CA LEU A 448 27.31 -4.44 62.92
C LEU A 448 26.15 -4.72 63.88
N PHE A 449 26.44 -4.88 65.17
CA PHE A 449 25.53 -5.42 66.19
C PHE A 449 25.03 -4.39 67.22
N SER A 450 25.20 -3.09 66.97
CA SER A 450 24.64 -2.02 67.83
C SER A 450 24.21 -0.79 67.02
N GLY A 451 23.27 -0.03 67.58
CA GLY A 451 22.59 1.07 66.89
C GLY A 451 21.36 0.62 66.08
N LYS A 452 20.58 1.59 65.59
CA LYS A 452 19.49 1.41 64.62
C LYS A 452 19.58 2.53 63.59
N ARG A 453 19.31 2.23 62.32
CA ARG A 453 19.34 3.20 61.22
C ARG A 453 18.27 4.29 61.41
N SER A 454 18.67 5.55 61.30
CA SER A 454 17.76 6.70 61.27
C SER A 454 17.32 7.03 59.83
N SER A 455 16.45 8.03 59.67
CA SER A 455 16.01 8.55 58.36
C SER A 455 17.07 9.43 57.65
N GLY A 456 18.21 9.70 58.29
CA GLY A 456 19.27 10.55 57.77
C GLY A 456 20.41 9.78 57.09
N LYS A 457 21.65 10.18 57.39
CA LYS A 457 22.87 9.52 56.89
C LYS A 457 23.00 8.09 57.41
N THR A 458 23.67 7.24 56.65
CA THR A 458 23.95 5.84 57.01
C THR A 458 25.42 5.64 57.35
N ASP A 459 25.70 4.86 58.40
CA ASP A 459 27.06 4.52 58.84
C ASP A 459 27.76 3.50 57.92
N ARG A 460 27.11 3.14 56.80
CA ARG A 460 27.62 2.33 55.70
C ARG A 460 27.11 2.93 54.38
N ARG A 461 27.90 2.73 53.33
CA ARG A 461 27.52 3.01 51.94
C ARG A 461 26.62 1.90 51.39
#